data_AF-A0A0P7WZ82-F1
#
_entry.id   AF-A0A0P7WZ82-F1
#
_cell.length_a   1.000
_cell.length_b   1.000
_cell.length_c   1.000
_cell.angle_alpha   90.00
_cell.angle_beta   90.00
_cell.angle_gamma   90.00
#
_symmetry.space_group_name_H-M   'P 1'
#
loop_
_entity.id
_entity.type
_entity.pdbx_description
1 polymer ?
#
loop_
_entity_poly.entity_id
_entity_poly.type
_entity_poly.pdbx_seq_one_letter_code
_entity_poly.pdbx_strand_id
1 'polypeptide(L)'
;MALIKLAGVAVFILISGCTYGPREERASIENVTARPESLQFAVAVNYARFRPATGINAFPNGGIPQYLEQAAIVYLVDVSTDDIVEIARIQAPEQLQTSFSSHLTGWKGERVYIQLSGCPGSECYGDLMQFRHYELSSEAVPRSIESRPEDVDRPPGMLARAPGEDIYMRVSAGSRVISVRTDESEPFVDHYIIENSGELAQTGANRDLD
;
A
#
# COMPACT_ATOMS: atom_id res chain seq x y z
N MET A 1 -41.06 -39.16 -26.95
CA MET A 1 -40.15 -39.43 -25.81
C MET A 1 -39.15 -38.29 -25.73
N ALA A 2 -39.51 -37.24 -24.99
CA ALA A 2 -38.73 -36.04 -24.78
C ALA A 2 -38.80 -35.73 -23.28
N LEU A 3 -37.80 -35.01 -22.76
CA LEU A 3 -37.61 -34.61 -21.35
C LEU A 3 -36.92 -35.63 -20.43
N ILE A 4 -35.64 -35.91 -20.69
CA ILE A 4 -34.65 -36.02 -19.60
C ILE A 4 -33.51 -35.06 -19.99
N LYS A 5 -33.84 -33.78 -19.87
CA LYS A 5 -33.01 -32.62 -20.20
C LYS A 5 -32.40 -32.07 -18.91
N LEU A 6 -31.12 -31.73 -18.98
CA LEU A 6 -30.55 -30.53 -18.34
C LEU A 6 -30.45 -30.43 -16.81
N ALA A 7 -30.79 -31.44 -16.01
CA ALA A 7 -30.66 -31.35 -14.55
C ALA A 7 -29.21 -31.52 -14.03
N GLY A 8 -28.35 -32.24 -14.75
CA GLY A 8 -27.01 -32.62 -14.24
C GLY A 8 -25.93 -31.52 -14.31
N VAL A 9 -26.09 -30.51 -15.16
CA VAL A 9 -25.05 -29.49 -15.40
C VAL A 9 -25.25 -28.24 -14.52
N ALA A 10 -26.50 -27.93 -14.14
CA ALA A 10 -26.80 -26.77 -13.28
C ALA A 10 -26.30 -26.94 -11.83
N VAL A 11 -26.17 -28.18 -11.35
CA VAL A 11 -25.73 -28.46 -9.97
C VAL A 11 -24.23 -28.21 -9.79
N PHE A 12 -23.39 -28.40 -10.81
CA PHE A 12 -21.95 -28.14 -10.67
C PHE A 12 -21.59 -26.64 -10.64
N ILE A 13 -22.40 -25.77 -11.27
CA ILE A 13 -22.13 -24.33 -11.31
C ILE A 13 -22.57 -23.63 -10.01
N LEU A 14 -23.54 -24.19 -9.28
CA LEU A 14 -24.00 -23.64 -8.00
C LEU A 14 -23.05 -23.94 -6.82
N ILE A 15 -22.21 -24.97 -6.91
CA ILE A 15 -21.30 -25.35 -5.81
C ILE A 15 -20.03 -24.47 -5.78
N SER A 16 -19.63 -23.90 -6.92
CA SER A 16 -18.52 -22.94 -6.99
C SER A 16 -18.78 -21.63 -6.24
N GLY A 17 -20.05 -21.30 -5.94
CA GLY A 17 -20.43 -20.12 -5.16
C GLY A 17 -20.37 -20.29 -3.63
N CYS A 18 -20.05 -21.49 -3.13
CA CYS A 18 -20.10 -21.80 -1.69
C CYS A 18 -18.72 -21.85 -1.00
N THR A 19 -17.64 -21.49 -1.70
CA THR A 19 -16.26 -21.66 -1.19
C THR A 19 -15.54 -20.34 -0.91
N TYR A 20 -15.99 -19.23 -1.50
CA TYR A 20 -15.45 -17.89 -1.27
C TYR A 20 -16.58 -16.87 -1.18
N GLY A 21 -16.39 -15.86 -0.33
CA GLY A 21 -17.33 -14.76 -0.13
C GLY A 21 -17.31 -13.71 -1.25
N PRO A 22 -18.03 -12.59 -1.06
CA PRO A 22 -17.99 -11.47 -1.99
C PRO A 22 -16.57 -10.87 -2.10
N ARG A 23 -16.34 -10.11 -3.17
CA ARG A 23 -15.08 -9.36 -3.36
C ARG A 23 -14.98 -8.27 -2.29
N GLU A 24 -13.82 -8.21 -1.64
CA GLU A 24 -13.43 -7.15 -0.70
C GLU A 24 -12.16 -6.46 -1.18
N GLU A 25 -12.00 -5.21 -0.73
CA GLU A 25 -10.81 -4.40 -0.97
C GLU A 25 -10.35 -3.83 0.37
N ARG A 26 -9.03 -3.81 0.55
CA ARG A 26 -8.39 -3.27 1.73
C ARG A 26 -7.14 -2.53 1.31
N ALA A 27 -6.99 -1.32 1.82
CA ALA A 27 -5.77 -0.56 1.74
C ALA A 27 -5.34 -0.13 3.14
N SER A 28 -4.04 -0.11 3.38
CA SER A 28 -3.45 0.45 4.60
C SER A 28 -2.14 1.14 4.27
N ILE A 29 -1.92 2.29 4.90
CA ILE A 29 -0.63 2.98 4.85
C ILE A 29 0.37 2.18 5.68
N GLU A 30 1.49 1.82 5.08
CA GLU A 30 2.60 1.15 5.76
C GLU A 30 3.54 2.17 6.38
N ASN A 31 3.98 3.14 5.57
CA ASN A 31 4.76 4.27 6.04
C ASN A 31 4.70 5.46 5.07
N VAL A 32 5.21 6.58 5.57
CA VAL A 32 5.39 7.83 4.84
C VAL A 32 6.83 8.29 4.98
N THR A 33 7.35 8.99 3.99
CA THR A 33 8.66 9.67 4.11
C THR A 33 8.60 11.05 3.49
N ALA A 34 8.86 12.06 4.32
CA ALA A 34 9.01 13.43 3.88
C ALA A 34 10.32 13.59 3.11
N ARG A 35 10.24 14.28 1.98
CA ARG A 35 11.41 14.64 1.20
C ARG A 35 12.12 15.84 1.86
N PRO A 36 13.41 15.74 2.17
CA PRO A 36 14.16 16.83 2.81
C PRO A 36 14.12 18.12 2.01
N GLU A 37 14.06 19.26 2.72
CA GLU A 37 14.03 20.60 2.13
C GLU A 37 12.95 20.78 1.05
N SER A 38 11.77 20.16 1.24
CA SER A 38 10.62 20.35 0.35
C SER A 38 9.29 20.17 1.10
N LEU A 39 8.20 20.54 0.44
CA LEU A 39 6.82 20.28 0.90
C LEU A 39 6.23 19.00 0.27
N GLN A 40 7.09 18.07 -0.13
CA GLN A 40 6.69 16.82 -0.76
C GLN A 40 6.93 15.63 0.15
N PHE A 41 6.02 14.66 0.13
CA PHE A 41 6.22 13.39 0.80
C PHE A 41 5.70 12.23 -0.05
N ALA A 42 6.25 11.06 0.17
CA ALA A 42 5.79 9.82 -0.43
C ALA A 42 5.03 8.97 0.59
N VAL A 43 4.06 8.20 0.10
CA VAL A 43 3.21 7.31 0.88
C VAL A 43 3.28 5.91 0.28
N ALA A 44 3.63 4.89 1.07
CA ALA A 44 3.48 3.50 0.68
C ALA A 44 2.19 2.93 1.25
N VAL A 45 1.39 2.36 0.34
CA VAL A 45 0.11 1.74 0.65
C VAL A 45 0.17 0.28 0.26
N ASN A 46 -0.10 -0.60 1.21
CA ASN A 46 -0.41 -2.00 0.93
C ASN A 46 -1.87 -2.10 0.50
N TYR A 47 -2.10 -2.56 -0.73
CA TYR A 47 -3.42 -2.81 -1.28
C TYR A 47 -3.64 -4.29 -1.51
N ALA A 48 -4.82 -4.78 -1.13
CA ALA A 48 -5.28 -6.12 -1.42
C ALA A 48 -6.73 -6.09 -1.87
N ARG A 49 -7.00 -6.77 -2.98
CA ARG A 49 -8.33 -7.14 -3.42
C ARG A 49 -8.44 -8.65 -3.35
N PHE A 50 -9.41 -9.16 -2.60
CA PHE A 50 -9.51 -10.59 -2.33
C PHE A 50 -10.96 -11.04 -2.18
N ARG A 51 -11.17 -12.35 -2.14
CA ARG A 51 -12.41 -12.96 -1.65
C ARG A 51 -12.09 -13.74 -0.38
N PRO A 52 -12.77 -13.49 0.74
CA PRO A 52 -12.53 -14.23 1.98
C PRO A 52 -12.93 -15.69 1.77
N ALA A 53 -12.17 -16.61 2.38
CA ALA A 53 -12.53 -18.02 2.39
C ALA A 53 -13.82 -18.24 3.19
N THR A 54 -14.77 -18.99 2.63
CA THR A 54 -16.04 -19.32 3.28
C THR A 54 -16.34 -20.82 3.17
N GLY A 55 -17.26 -21.33 4.00
CA GLY A 55 -17.68 -22.73 3.95
C GLY A 55 -16.52 -23.71 4.20
N ILE A 56 -16.38 -24.72 3.33
CA ILE A 56 -15.36 -25.77 3.46
C ILE A 56 -13.94 -25.20 3.36
N ASN A 57 -13.73 -24.09 2.67
CA ASN A 57 -12.38 -23.50 2.56
C ASN A 57 -11.96 -22.75 3.82
N ALA A 58 -12.88 -22.39 4.72
CA ALA A 58 -12.56 -21.72 5.99
C ALA A 58 -12.00 -22.66 7.07
N PHE A 59 -12.12 -23.98 6.90
CA PHE A 59 -11.74 -24.99 7.91
C PHE A 59 -11.05 -26.19 7.23
N PRO A 60 -9.96 -26.78 7.78
CA PRO A 60 -9.39 -26.62 9.12
C PRO A 60 -8.28 -25.56 9.26
N ASN A 61 -7.78 -24.97 8.17
CA ASN A 61 -6.58 -24.12 8.18
C ASN A 61 -6.87 -22.61 8.36
N GLY A 62 -8.05 -22.22 8.85
CA GLY A 62 -8.44 -20.81 9.00
C GLY A 62 -8.79 -20.06 7.71
N GLY A 63 -8.69 -20.73 6.55
CA GLY A 63 -9.14 -20.26 5.25
C GLY A 63 -8.28 -19.17 4.63
N ILE A 64 -7.41 -19.56 3.71
CA ILE A 64 -6.59 -18.63 2.93
C ILE A 64 -7.51 -17.86 1.96
N PRO A 65 -7.57 -16.51 2.05
CA PRO A 65 -8.32 -15.71 1.10
C PRO A 65 -7.83 -15.94 -0.33
N GLN A 66 -8.74 -15.85 -1.29
CA GLN A 66 -8.37 -15.82 -2.70
C GLN A 66 -7.99 -14.38 -3.05
N TYR A 67 -6.69 -14.08 -3.08
CA TYR A 67 -6.19 -12.79 -3.56
C TYR A 67 -6.40 -12.68 -5.08
N LEU A 68 -7.09 -11.62 -5.48
CA LEU A 68 -7.31 -11.22 -6.87
C LEU A 68 -6.31 -10.16 -7.30
N GLU A 69 -5.85 -9.35 -6.34
CA GLU A 69 -4.76 -8.39 -6.50
C GLU A 69 -4.08 -8.18 -5.15
N GLN A 70 -2.78 -8.01 -5.19
CA GLN A 70 -1.98 -7.61 -4.04
C GLN A 70 -0.85 -6.74 -4.57
N ALA A 71 -0.79 -5.49 -4.14
CA ALA A 71 0.10 -4.50 -4.71
C ALA A 71 0.58 -3.49 -3.68
N ALA A 72 1.77 -2.95 -3.92
CA ALA A 72 2.23 -1.72 -3.29
C ALA A 72 1.83 -0.54 -4.19
N ILE A 73 1.03 0.38 -3.68
CA ILE A 73 0.71 1.64 -4.34
C ILE A 73 1.56 2.72 -3.67
N VAL A 74 2.23 3.54 -4.48
CA VAL A 74 3.04 4.64 -3.98
C VAL A 74 2.50 5.94 -4.53
N TYR A 75 2.17 6.84 -3.61
CA TYR A 75 1.75 8.20 -3.92
C TYR A 75 2.88 9.18 -3.64
N LEU A 76 3.00 10.20 -4.49
CA LEU A 76 3.72 11.44 -4.23
C LEU A 76 2.69 12.52 -3.96
N VAL A 77 2.87 13.24 -2.85
CA VAL A 77 1.99 14.33 -2.46
C VAL A 77 2.80 15.62 -2.35
N ASP A 78 2.31 16.69 -2.96
CA ASP A 78 2.84 18.04 -2.82
C ASP A 78 1.87 18.88 -1.98
N VAL A 79 2.24 19.18 -0.74
CA VAL A 79 1.37 19.88 0.23
C VAL A 79 1.14 21.33 -0.16
N SER A 80 2.01 21.93 -0.97
CA SER A 80 1.88 23.35 -1.35
C SER A 80 0.78 23.58 -2.39
N THR A 81 0.50 22.54 -3.18
CA THR A 81 -0.49 22.57 -4.27
C THR A 81 -1.63 21.58 -4.06
N ASP A 82 -1.53 20.76 -3.02
CA ASP A 82 -2.48 19.69 -2.71
C ASP A 82 -2.58 18.62 -3.82
N ASP A 83 -1.54 18.50 -4.64
CA ASP A 83 -1.45 17.53 -5.73
C ASP A 83 -1.09 16.14 -5.20
N ILE A 84 -1.78 15.12 -5.70
CA ILE A 84 -1.63 13.71 -5.32
C ILE A 84 -1.45 12.90 -6.59
N VAL A 85 -0.27 12.29 -6.74
CA VAL A 85 0.09 11.52 -7.94
C VAL A 85 0.44 10.10 -7.56
N GLU A 86 -0.26 9.11 -8.14
CA GLU A 86 0.17 7.70 -8.09
C GLU A 86 1.42 7.55 -8.96
N ILE A 87 2.59 7.46 -8.32
CA ILE A 87 3.88 7.32 -9.03
C ILE A 87 4.25 5.86 -9.29
N ALA A 88 3.62 4.91 -8.58
CA ALA A 88 3.84 3.50 -8.79
C ALA A 88 2.69 2.62 -8.29
N ARG A 89 2.44 1.54 -9.02
CA ARG A 89 1.66 0.39 -8.57
C ARG A 89 2.40 -0.89 -8.90
N ILE A 90 3.03 -1.48 -7.89
CA ILE A 90 3.89 -2.65 -8.04
C ILE A 90 3.14 -3.87 -7.52
N GLN A 91 2.79 -4.79 -8.43
CA GLN A 91 2.16 -6.06 -8.06
C GLN A 91 3.12 -6.90 -7.23
N ALA A 92 2.60 -7.55 -6.19
CA ALA A 92 3.36 -8.47 -5.35
C ALA A 92 3.90 -9.61 -6.23
N PRO A 93 5.23 -9.76 -6.34
CA PRO A 93 5.82 -10.92 -7.00
C PRO A 93 5.35 -12.20 -6.30
N GLU A 94 5.24 -13.32 -7.03
CA GLU A 94 4.85 -14.61 -6.44
C GLU A 94 5.70 -14.99 -5.23
N GLN A 95 6.98 -14.61 -5.23
CA GLN A 95 7.91 -14.90 -4.14
C GLN A 95 7.68 -14.06 -2.87
N LEU A 96 6.81 -13.04 -2.91
CA LEU A 96 6.54 -12.12 -1.81
C LEU A 96 5.07 -12.09 -1.37
N GLN A 97 4.19 -12.94 -1.92
CA GLN A 97 2.75 -12.84 -1.67
C GLN A 97 2.37 -13.04 -0.20
N THR A 98 3.04 -13.96 0.50
CA THR A 98 2.78 -14.18 1.92
C THR A 98 3.48 -13.12 2.76
N SER A 99 2.73 -12.51 3.68
CA SER A 99 3.20 -11.39 4.52
C SER A 99 3.79 -10.24 3.70
N PHE A 100 3.22 -9.98 2.52
CA PHE A 100 3.63 -8.87 1.66
C PHE A 100 3.58 -7.55 2.44
N SER A 101 4.69 -6.82 2.43
CA SER A 101 4.77 -5.46 2.94
C SER A 101 5.59 -4.59 2.01
N SER A 102 5.30 -3.30 2.04
CA SER A 102 5.96 -2.29 1.25
C SER A 102 6.43 -1.18 2.17
N HIS A 103 7.71 -0.82 2.07
CA HIS A 103 8.32 0.13 2.99
C HIS A 103 9.17 1.13 2.23
N LEU A 104 8.82 2.40 2.30
CA LEU A 104 9.66 3.48 1.77
C LEU A 104 10.92 3.57 2.61
N THR A 105 12.07 3.51 1.94
CA THR A 105 13.38 3.45 2.58
C THR A 105 14.10 4.80 2.62
N GLY A 106 13.58 5.79 1.89
CA GLY A 106 14.10 7.16 1.89
C GLY A 106 14.15 7.77 0.49
N TRP A 107 14.73 8.97 0.44
CA TRP A 107 14.91 9.76 -0.77
C TRP A 107 16.37 9.76 -1.22
N LYS A 108 16.61 10.04 -2.49
CA LYS A 108 17.90 10.50 -3.01
C LYS A 108 17.64 11.47 -4.15
N GLY A 109 17.77 12.76 -3.88
CA GLY A 109 17.37 13.80 -4.84
C GLY A 109 15.86 13.75 -5.12
N GLU A 110 15.47 13.64 -6.39
CA GLU A 110 14.06 13.57 -6.84
C GLU A 110 13.45 12.17 -6.77
N ARG A 111 14.22 11.16 -6.32
CA ARG A 111 13.82 9.76 -6.38
C ARG A 111 13.52 9.23 -4.98
N VAL A 112 12.47 8.43 -4.88
CA VAL A 112 12.12 7.71 -3.66
C VAL A 112 12.33 6.21 -3.86
N TYR A 113 12.79 5.54 -2.81
CA TYR A 113 13.14 4.13 -2.87
C TYR A 113 12.20 3.32 -2.00
N ILE A 114 11.71 2.21 -2.51
CA ILE A 114 10.83 1.29 -1.79
C ILE A 114 11.45 -0.10 -1.72
N GLN A 115 11.28 -0.74 -0.57
CA GLN A 115 11.60 -2.14 -0.33
C GLN A 115 10.28 -2.91 -0.20
N LEU A 116 10.12 -3.95 -1.00
CA LEU A 116 9.05 -4.93 -0.84
C LEU A 116 9.62 -6.14 -0.10
N SER A 117 8.85 -6.65 0.85
CA SER A 117 9.19 -7.87 1.59
C SER A 117 8.04 -8.86 1.61
N GLY A 118 8.36 -10.15 1.76
CA GLY A 118 7.40 -11.23 1.84
C GLY A 118 8.04 -12.58 1.59
N CYS A 119 7.21 -13.62 1.47
CA CYS A 119 7.66 -15.00 1.34
C CYS A 119 6.89 -15.80 0.26
N PRO A 120 7.53 -16.82 -0.37
CA PRO A 120 6.94 -17.61 -1.45
C PRO A 120 5.92 -18.67 -0.99
N GLY A 121 5.71 -18.83 0.32
CA GLY A 121 4.84 -19.85 0.90
C GLY A 121 4.24 -19.41 2.23
N SER A 122 3.53 -20.30 2.91
CA SER A 122 2.74 -19.99 4.12
C SER A 122 3.56 -19.60 5.36
N GLU A 123 4.86 -19.83 5.34
CA GLU A 123 5.78 -19.50 6.43
C GLU A 123 6.62 -18.28 6.07
N CYS A 124 6.73 -17.32 6.99
CA CYS A 124 7.50 -16.12 6.75
C CYS A 124 8.26 -15.65 7.99
N TYR A 125 9.48 -16.17 8.15
CA TYR A 125 10.39 -15.84 9.24
C TYR A 125 11.86 -16.05 8.83
N GLY A 126 12.77 -15.31 9.47
CA GLY A 126 14.21 -15.46 9.28
C GLY A 126 14.63 -15.39 7.80
N ASP A 127 15.41 -16.38 7.37
CA ASP A 127 15.98 -16.47 6.02
C ASP A 127 14.96 -16.76 4.92
N LEU A 128 13.69 -17.06 5.27
CA LEU A 128 12.61 -17.21 4.29
C LEU A 128 12.12 -15.86 3.76
N MET A 129 12.36 -14.78 4.52
CA MET A 129 12.00 -13.42 4.13
C MET A 129 12.83 -13.00 2.93
N GLN A 130 12.14 -12.66 1.84
CA GLN A 130 12.78 -12.12 0.65
C GLN A 130 12.54 -10.62 0.55
N PHE A 131 13.46 -9.95 -0.15
CA PHE A 131 13.39 -8.51 -0.37
C PHE A 131 13.55 -8.20 -1.85
N ARG A 132 12.85 -7.17 -2.32
CA ARG A 132 13.03 -6.56 -3.64
C ARG A 132 13.05 -5.05 -3.48
N HIS A 133 13.93 -4.38 -4.21
CA HIS A 133 14.11 -2.95 -4.12
C HIS A 133 13.70 -2.30 -5.44
N TYR A 134 13.07 -1.14 -5.34
CA TYR A 134 12.67 -0.34 -6.49
C TYR A 134 13.03 1.13 -6.26
N GLU A 135 13.40 1.77 -7.35
CA GLU A 135 13.55 3.21 -7.49
C GLU A 135 12.32 3.76 -8.21
N LEU A 136 11.74 4.82 -7.65
CA LEU A 136 10.51 5.45 -8.14
C LEU A 136 10.75 6.94 -8.44
N SER A 137 10.02 7.44 -9.43
CA SER A 137 9.99 8.84 -9.85
C SER A 137 8.62 9.13 -10.45
N SER A 138 8.17 10.38 -10.40
CA SER A 138 6.89 10.83 -10.97
C SER A 138 6.78 10.66 -12.49
N GLU A 139 7.92 10.59 -13.20
CA GLU A 139 7.95 10.60 -14.67
C GLU A 139 8.35 9.25 -15.29
N ALA A 140 8.74 8.27 -14.46
CA ALA A 140 9.33 7.03 -14.94
C ALA A 140 8.64 5.80 -14.35
N VAL A 141 8.62 4.73 -15.15
CA VAL A 141 8.17 3.41 -14.70
C VAL A 141 9.08 2.94 -13.56
N PRO A 142 8.53 2.31 -12.49
CA PRO A 142 9.31 1.77 -11.40
C PRO A 142 10.46 0.88 -11.89
N ARG A 143 11.68 1.17 -11.42
CA ARG A 143 12.89 0.43 -11.82
C ARG A 143 13.37 -0.45 -10.69
N SER A 144 13.50 -1.76 -10.95
CA SER A 144 14.09 -2.68 -9.98
C SER A 144 15.60 -2.39 -9.83
N ILE A 145 16.07 -2.44 -8.59
CA ILE A 145 17.48 -2.29 -8.22
C ILE A 145 17.90 -3.43 -7.30
N GLU A 146 19.20 -3.70 -7.22
CA GLU A 146 19.71 -4.82 -6.42
C GLU A 146 19.55 -4.59 -4.90
N SER A 147 19.86 -3.38 -4.44
CA SER A 147 19.82 -3.00 -3.02
C SER A 147 19.38 -1.56 -2.83
N ARG A 148 18.97 -1.23 -1.60
CA ARG A 148 18.79 0.15 -1.15
C ARG A 148 20.11 0.93 -1.33
N PRO A 149 20.08 2.18 -1.81
CA PRO A 149 21.25 3.06 -1.76
C PRO A 149 21.76 3.26 -0.33
N GLU A 150 23.08 3.32 -0.14
CA GLU A 150 23.68 3.57 1.18
C GLU A 150 23.52 5.03 1.64
N ASP A 151 23.38 5.93 0.68
CA ASP A 151 23.36 7.39 0.84
C ASP A 151 21.96 7.97 0.61
N VAL A 152 20.93 7.34 1.18
CA VAL A 152 19.59 7.95 1.23
C VAL A 152 19.57 9.17 2.15
N ASP A 153 18.84 10.19 1.74
CA ASP A 153 18.73 11.43 2.47
C ASP A 153 18.06 11.19 3.82
N ARG A 154 18.57 11.88 4.86
CA ARG A 154 18.04 11.75 6.22
C ARG A 154 16.63 12.37 6.27
N PRO A 155 15.60 11.61 6.69
CA PRO A 155 14.27 12.17 6.82
C PRO A 155 14.23 13.26 7.92
N PRO A 156 13.39 14.30 7.77
CA PRO A 156 13.16 15.29 8.81
C PRO A 156 12.71 14.63 10.13
N GLY A 157 13.27 15.07 11.26
CA GLY A 157 12.95 14.49 12.58
C GLY A 157 11.63 15.01 13.14
N MET A 158 10.82 14.17 13.78
CA MET A 158 9.42 14.51 14.15
C MET A 158 9.23 15.69 15.11
N LEU A 159 10.20 15.99 15.97
CA LEU A 159 9.99 16.88 17.12
C LEU A 159 10.40 18.34 16.84
N ALA A 160 11.62 18.56 16.36
CA ALA A 160 12.18 19.89 16.19
C ALA A 160 12.87 20.03 14.83
N ARG A 161 13.06 21.29 14.41
CA ARG A 161 13.84 21.64 13.23
C ARG A 161 15.30 21.22 13.43
N ALA A 162 15.90 20.56 12.45
CA ALA A 162 17.33 20.27 12.49
C ALA A 162 18.15 21.56 12.24
N PRO A 163 19.36 21.70 12.80
CA PRO A 163 20.22 22.83 12.44
C PRO A 163 20.47 22.87 10.93
N GLY A 164 20.12 23.99 10.29
CA GLY A 164 20.28 24.20 8.84
C GLY A 164 19.11 23.74 7.97
N GLU A 165 17.99 23.30 8.55
CA GLU A 165 16.76 23.03 7.80
C GLU A 165 16.06 24.35 7.43
N ASP A 166 15.80 24.56 6.14
CA ASP A 166 15.17 25.76 5.59
C ASP A 166 13.65 25.59 5.54
N ILE A 167 13.19 24.45 5.01
CA ILE A 167 11.76 24.10 4.89
C ILE A 167 11.34 23.16 6.02
N TYR A 168 10.36 23.58 6.81
CA TYR A 168 9.80 22.76 7.86
C TYR A 168 8.59 21.97 7.35
N MET A 169 8.71 20.65 7.29
CA MET A 169 7.57 19.76 7.10
C MET A 169 7.70 18.51 7.97
N ARG A 170 6.62 18.13 8.66
CA ARG A 170 6.52 16.90 9.43
C ARG A 170 5.30 16.11 8.96
N VAL A 171 5.49 14.80 8.80
CA VAL A 171 4.44 13.91 8.31
C VAL A 171 4.39 12.71 9.24
N SER A 172 3.20 12.43 9.75
CA SER A 172 2.91 11.20 10.50
C SER A 172 1.77 10.46 9.81
N ALA A 173 1.79 9.14 9.87
CA ALA A 173 0.71 8.33 9.34
C ALA A 173 0.23 7.31 10.38
N GLY A 174 -1.08 7.19 10.49
CA GLY A 174 -1.72 5.99 11.01
C GLY A 174 -1.95 4.98 9.87
N SER A 175 -2.73 3.92 10.13
CA SER A 175 -3.05 2.93 9.10
C SER A 175 -3.92 3.47 7.96
N ARG A 176 -4.64 4.57 8.19
CA ARG A 176 -5.60 5.15 7.23
C ARG A 176 -5.48 6.65 6.98
N VAL A 177 -4.88 7.39 7.91
CA VAL A 177 -4.86 8.86 7.87
C VAL A 177 -3.42 9.33 7.92
N ILE A 178 -3.16 10.45 7.24
CA ILE A 178 -1.88 11.12 7.20
C ILE A 178 -2.08 12.52 7.74
N SER A 179 -1.32 12.83 8.78
CA SER A 179 -1.28 14.14 9.39
C SER A 179 -0.03 14.87 8.94
N VAL A 180 -0.19 16.12 8.51
CA VAL A 180 0.88 16.94 7.97
C VAL A 180 0.97 18.22 8.78
N ARG A 181 2.20 18.72 8.93
CA ARG A 181 2.49 20.01 9.54
C ARG A 181 3.60 20.70 8.79
N THR A 182 3.38 21.96 8.40
CA THR A 182 4.35 22.78 7.63
C THR A 182 4.87 24.00 8.40
N ASP A 183 4.49 24.13 9.67
CA ASP A 183 4.95 25.17 10.59
C ASP A 183 5.19 24.60 11.99
N GLU A 184 5.64 25.41 12.95
CA GLU A 184 5.92 24.95 14.32
C GLU A 184 4.66 24.87 15.22
N SER A 185 3.46 25.11 14.68
CA SER A 185 2.24 25.10 15.49
C SER A 185 1.85 23.67 15.91
N GLU A 186 1.12 23.56 17.02
CA GLU A 186 0.49 22.30 17.45
C GLU A 186 -1.04 22.46 17.39
N PRO A 187 -1.80 21.37 17.15
CA PRO A 187 -1.38 19.97 16.94
C PRO A 187 -1.18 19.58 15.46
N PHE A 188 -0.75 18.34 15.20
CA PHE A 188 -0.87 17.74 13.85
C PHE A 188 -2.35 17.66 13.45
N VAL A 189 -2.65 18.00 12.20
CA VAL A 189 -4.00 17.92 11.63
C VAL A 189 -4.01 16.83 10.56
N ASP A 190 -5.08 16.06 10.50
CA ASP A 190 -5.27 15.04 9.47
C ASP A 190 -5.61 15.72 8.13
N HIS A 191 -4.74 15.54 7.14
CA HIS A 191 -4.89 16.17 5.82
C HIS A 191 -5.30 15.17 4.74
N TYR A 192 -4.83 13.93 4.82
CA TYR A 192 -5.09 12.91 3.79
C TYR A 192 -5.61 11.61 4.40
N ILE A 193 -6.42 10.88 3.63
CA ILE A 193 -7.02 9.61 3.98
C ILE A 193 -6.87 8.61 2.82
N ILE A 194 -6.54 7.35 3.14
CA ILE A 194 -6.55 6.25 2.18
C ILE A 194 -7.91 5.54 2.22
N GLU A 195 -8.51 5.38 1.05
CA GLU A 195 -9.77 4.65 0.88
C GLU A 195 -9.53 3.14 0.76
N ASN A 196 -10.57 2.33 0.96
CA ASN A 196 -10.45 0.87 0.79
C ASN A 196 -10.02 0.47 -0.63
N SER A 197 -10.36 1.29 -1.63
CA SER A 197 -9.95 1.15 -3.02
C SER A 197 -8.44 1.32 -3.24
N GLY A 198 -7.71 1.83 -2.24
CA GLY A 198 -6.32 2.22 -2.36
C GLY A 198 -6.11 3.62 -2.91
N GLU A 199 -7.18 4.40 -3.13
CA GLU A 199 -7.09 5.81 -3.54
C GLU A 199 -6.79 6.73 -2.36
N LEU A 200 -5.75 7.55 -2.49
CA LEU A 200 -5.40 8.57 -1.50
C LEU A 200 -6.13 9.87 -1.83
N ALA A 201 -6.87 10.41 -0.86
CA ALA A 201 -7.65 11.64 -1.00
C ALA A 201 -7.40 12.59 0.17
N GLN A 202 -7.83 13.85 0.04
CA GLN A 202 -7.83 14.79 1.16
C GLN A 202 -9.02 14.52 2.09
N THR A 203 -8.82 14.67 3.40
CA THR A 203 -9.83 14.39 4.45
C THR A 203 -11.11 15.26 4.34
N GLY A 204 -11.09 16.34 3.55
CA GLY A 204 -12.24 17.20 3.27
C GLY A 204 -12.88 17.06 1.88
N ALA A 205 -12.28 16.28 0.98
CA ALA A 205 -12.75 16.17 -0.41
C ALA A 205 -13.92 15.19 -0.61
N ASN A 206 -14.22 14.35 0.39
CA ASN A 206 -15.16 13.24 0.27
C ASN A 206 -16.24 13.21 1.38
N ARG A 207 -16.82 14.37 1.71
CA ARG A 207 -18.07 14.44 2.50
C ARG A 207 -19.28 14.28 1.59
N ASP A 208 -19.38 13.14 0.90
CA ASP A 208 -20.60 12.68 0.20
C ASP A 208 -20.49 11.17 -0.05
N LEU A 209 -20.35 10.36 1.02
CA LEU A 209 -20.58 8.92 0.94
C LEU A 209 -21.32 8.47 2.21
N ASP A 210 -22.65 8.45 2.08
CA ASP A 210 -23.61 7.74 2.93
C ASP A 210 -23.39 6.22 2.93
#